data_AF-A0A4D6LWI5-F1
#
_entry.id   AF-A0A4D6LWI5-F1
#
_cell.length_a   1.000
_cell.length_b   1.000
_cell.length_c   1.000
_cell.angle_alpha   90.00
_cell.angle_beta   90.00
_cell.angle_gamma   90.00
#
_symmetry.space_group_name_H-M   'P 1'
#
loop_
_entity.id
_entity.type
_entity.pdbx_description
1 polymer ?
#
loop_
_entity_poly.entity_id
_entity_poly.type
_entity_poly.pdbx_seq_one_letter_code
_entity_poly.pdbx_strand_id
1 'polypeptide(L)'
;MERKNESLPTIRGGGDFIPFHLAILQGRTEMAWHLFPKTKHIFEELDWTTLFFLSINCGLYDLALEMVKEKDTLAYARGDDNLTGTLTTFKTLERSYLLKVQGKVVERPQHMLMRVAVGIHKEDIDSALSSCFLVCMKDDNIEGIYDTLKECAIISKSTGGIGVSVHNIRATGSYIRCTNGTSNGTLTTFKTLERSYLLKVQGKVVERPQHMLMRVAVGIHKEDIDSAVKTYHLMSQ
;
A
#
# COMPACT_ATOMS: atom_id res chain seq x y z
N MET A 1 -19.49 19.66 -27.78
CA MET A 1 -18.16 19.54 -27.15
C MET A 1 -17.62 20.95 -27.00
N GLU A 2 -17.60 21.48 -25.78
CA GLU A 2 -17.06 22.82 -25.51
C GLU A 2 -15.59 22.87 -25.93
N ARG A 3 -15.19 23.97 -26.60
CA ARG A 3 -13.79 24.24 -26.94
C ARG A 3 -12.99 24.30 -25.64
N LYS A 4 -12.23 23.25 -25.35
CA LYS A 4 -11.30 23.23 -24.22
C LYS A 4 -10.30 24.37 -24.42
N ASN A 5 -10.18 25.25 -23.44
CA ASN A 5 -9.25 26.36 -23.51
C ASN A 5 -7.81 25.82 -23.45
N GLU A 6 -7.05 26.02 -24.53
CA GLU A 6 -5.68 25.52 -24.69
C GLU A 6 -4.67 26.20 -23.76
N SER A 7 -5.01 27.37 -23.22
CA SER A 7 -4.17 28.13 -22.28
C SER A 7 -4.37 27.73 -20.81
N LEU A 8 -5.33 26.86 -20.48
CA LEU A 8 -5.55 26.43 -19.09
C LEU A 8 -4.31 25.79 -18.42
N PRO A 9 -3.52 24.94 -19.10
CA PRO A 9 -2.32 24.34 -18.51
C PRO A 9 -1.24 25.35 -18.12
N THR A 10 -1.26 26.54 -18.72
CA THR A 10 -0.20 27.55 -18.59
C THR A 10 -0.53 28.61 -17.53
N ILE A 11 -1.75 28.60 -16.99
CA ILE A 11 -2.20 29.58 -15.99
C ILE A 11 -1.66 29.16 -14.61
N ARG A 12 -0.89 30.04 -13.98
CA ARG A 12 -0.51 29.90 -12.56
C ARG A 12 -1.71 30.23 -11.67
N GLY A 13 -1.99 29.35 -10.71
CA GLY A 13 -3.03 29.54 -9.70
C GLY A 13 -2.52 30.27 -8.45
N GLY A 14 -3.22 30.12 -7.33
CA GLY A 14 -2.77 30.67 -6.05
C GLY A 14 -1.48 30.00 -5.56
N GLY A 15 -0.48 30.81 -5.20
CA GLY A 15 0.83 30.34 -4.73
C GLY A 15 1.77 29.89 -5.84
N ASP A 16 1.63 30.44 -7.05
CA ASP A 16 2.44 30.13 -8.25
C ASP A 16 2.39 28.67 -8.76
N PHE A 17 1.50 27.86 -8.21
CA PHE A 17 1.29 26.49 -8.68
C PHE A 17 0.57 26.44 -10.03
N ILE A 18 1.20 25.79 -11.00
CA ILE A 18 0.57 25.38 -12.26
C ILE A 18 -0.22 24.06 -12.11
N PRO A 19 -1.21 23.79 -12.98
CA PRO A 19 -1.97 22.54 -12.99
C PRO A 19 -1.12 21.27 -12.98
N PHE A 20 0.10 21.33 -13.53
CA PHE A 20 1.06 20.22 -13.50
C PHE A 20 1.52 19.86 -12.07
N HIS A 21 1.77 20.84 -11.20
CA HIS A 21 2.10 20.58 -9.78
C HIS A 21 0.97 19.82 -9.08
N LEU A 22 -0.28 20.22 -9.34
CA LEU A 22 -1.45 19.57 -8.76
C LEU A 22 -1.62 18.14 -9.29
N ALA A 23 -1.32 17.91 -10.57
CA ALA A 23 -1.38 16.56 -11.16
C ALA A 23 -0.39 15.60 -10.47
N ILE A 24 0.84 16.06 -10.20
CA ILE A 24 1.85 15.28 -9.48
C ILE A 24 1.43 15.07 -8.02
N LEU A 25 0.99 16.13 -7.34
CA LEU A 25 0.58 16.05 -5.92
C LEU A 25 -0.62 15.11 -5.71
N GLN A 26 -1.53 15.03 -6.70
CA GLN A 26 -2.64 14.07 -6.71
C GLN A 26 -2.25 12.66 -7.20
N GLY A 27 -0.99 12.44 -7.58
CA GLY A 27 -0.50 11.14 -8.07
C GLY A 27 -1.11 10.72 -9.41
N ARG A 28 -1.59 11.66 -10.24
CA ARG A 28 -2.21 11.34 -11.53
C ARG A 28 -1.17 11.25 -12.64
N THR A 29 -0.55 10.08 -12.79
CA THR A 29 0.53 9.80 -13.75
C THR A 29 0.20 10.20 -15.19
N GLU A 30 -0.92 9.69 -15.74
CA GLU A 30 -1.34 9.96 -17.12
C GLU A 30 -1.53 11.46 -17.41
N MET A 31 -2.07 12.18 -16.43
CA MET A 31 -2.32 13.62 -16.53
C MET A 31 -1.00 14.39 -16.49
N ALA A 32 -0.09 14.01 -15.59
CA ALA A 32 1.22 14.62 -15.50
C ALA A 32 2.01 14.45 -16.82
N TRP A 33 2.03 13.24 -17.37
CA TRP A 33 2.67 12.96 -18.67
C TRP A 33 2.11 13.80 -19.81
N HIS A 34 0.79 14.01 -19.86
CA HIS A 34 0.18 14.84 -20.88
C HIS A 34 0.49 16.34 -20.73
N LEU A 35 0.61 16.82 -19.49
CA LEU A 35 0.83 18.23 -19.17
C LEU A 35 2.30 18.63 -19.27
N PHE A 36 3.24 17.70 -19.02
CA PHE A 36 4.67 17.98 -19.02
C PHE A 36 5.18 18.65 -20.31
N PRO A 37 4.99 18.09 -21.53
CA PRO A 37 5.48 18.71 -22.76
C PRO A 37 4.79 20.05 -23.06
N LYS A 38 3.56 20.25 -22.56
CA LYS A 38 2.78 21.48 -22.74
C LYS A 38 3.20 22.61 -21.80
N THR A 39 3.80 22.28 -20.66
CA THR A 39 4.07 23.27 -19.60
C THR A 39 5.57 23.49 -19.35
N LYS A 40 6.45 22.62 -19.88
CA LYS A 40 7.91 22.69 -19.67
C LYS A 40 8.57 24.02 -20.04
N HIS A 41 7.99 24.77 -20.99
CA HIS A 41 8.53 26.05 -21.44
C HIS A 41 8.28 27.22 -20.46
N ILE A 42 7.46 26.99 -19.42
CA ILE A 42 7.06 28.01 -18.45
C ILE A 42 7.79 27.84 -17.11
N PHE A 43 8.43 26.67 -16.91
CA PHE A 43 9.04 26.33 -15.62
C PHE A 43 10.24 27.23 -15.32
N GLU A 44 10.20 27.85 -14.14
CA GLU A 44 11.34 28.54 -13.56
C GLU A 44 12.30 27.54 -12.90
N GLU A 45 13.52 27.96 -12.57
CA GLU A 45 14.51 27.06 -11.93
C GLU A 45 13.99 26.44 -10.61
N LEU A 46 13.21 27.20 -9.87
CA LEU A 46 12.57 26.75 -8.64
C LEU A 46 11.47 25.72 -8.92
N ASP A 47 10.68 25.90 -9.98
CA ASP A 47 9.64 24.96 -10.38
C ASP A 47 10.26 23.61 -10.75
N TRP A 48 11.33 23.61 -11.54
CA TRP A 48 12.04 22.39 -11.93
C TRP A 48 12.52 21.58 -10.72
N THR A 49 13.07 22.25 -9.72
CA THR A 49 13.56 21.61 -8.49
C THR A 49 12.40 21.08 -7.65
N THR A 50 11.37 21.90 -7.46
CA THR A 50 10.18 21.55 -6.67
C THR A 50 9.42 20.38 -7.29
N LEU A 51 9.16 20.43 -8.60
CA LEU A 51 8.47 19.39 -9.36
C LEU A 51 9.25 18.07 -9.36
N PHE A 52 10.59 18.14 -9.42
CA PHE A 52 11.45 16.96 -9.37
C PHE A 52 11.33 16.24 -8.03
N PHE A 53 11.48 16.97 -6.91
CA PHE A 53 11.32 16.38 -5.57
C PHE A 53 9.88 15.93 -5.29
N LEU A 54 8.89 16.69 -5.76
CA LEU A 54 7.49 16.31 -5.64
C LEU A 54 7.19 15.01 -6.40
N SER A 55 7.75 14.86 -7.61
CA SER A 55 7.62 13.63 -8.40
C SER A 55 8.25 12.42 -7.70
N ILE A 56 9.41 12.59 -7.06
CA ILE A 56 10.04 11.54 -6.25
C ILE A 56 9.18 11.17 -5.05
N ASN A 57 8.71 12.17 -4.29
CA ASN A 57 7.91 11.95 -3.08
C ASN A 57 6.55 11.31 -3.38
N CYS A 58 5.96 11.63 -4.54
CA CYS A 58 4.71 11.05 -5.01
C CYS A 58 4.89 9.71 -5.77
N GLY A 59 6.12 9.23 -5.95
CA GLY A 59 6.41 7.94 -6.59
C GLY A 59 6.33 7.93 -8.12
N LEU A 60 6.37 9.11 -8.76
CA LEU A 60 6.33 9.31 -10.22
C LEU A 60 7.77 9.33 -10.81
N TYR A 61 8.50 8.23 -10.66
CA TYR A 61 9.93 8.16 -11.00
C TYR A 61 10.21 8.30 -12.50
N ASP A 62 9.34 7.79 -13.38
CA ASP A 62 9.54 7.89 -14.83
C ASP A 62 9.49 9.35 -15.30
N LEU A 63 8.58 10.15 -14.73
CA LEU A 63 8.49 11.58 -14.98
C LEU A 63 9.70 12.33 -14.43
N ALA A 64 10.15 11.98 -13.21
CA ALA A 64 11.35 12.56 -12.63
C ALA A 64 12.60 12.25 -13.48
N LEU A 65 12.66 11.07 -14.11
CA LEU A 65 13.73 10.68 -15.03
C LEU A 65 13.69 11.50 -16.32
N GLU A 66 12.52 11.71 -16.93
CA GLU A 66 12.37 12.59 -18.09
C GLU A 66 12.76 14.04 -17.77
N MET A 67 12.42 14.54 -16.59
CA MET A 67 12.84 15.87 -16.15
C MET A 67 14.37 15.99 -16.05
N VAL A 68 15.05 14.96 -15.55
CA VAL A 68 16.53 14.94 -15.48
C VAL A 68 17.15 14.88 -16.87
N LYS A 69 16.55 14.15 -17.83
CA LYS A 69 17.04 14.13 -19.22
C LYS A 69 16.94 15.48 -19.91
N GLU A 70 15.91 16.27 -19.59
CA GLU A 70 15.76 17.64 -20.14
C GLU A 70 16.67 18.65 -19.41
N LYS A 71 16.96 18.43 -18.12
CA LYS A 71 17.83 19.29 -17.31
C LYS A 71 18.74 18.48 -16.38
N ASP A 72 19.96 18.22 -16.85
CA ASP A 72 20.98 17.45 -16.12
C ASP A 72 21.32 18.03 -14.74
N THR A 73 21.19 19.34 -14.56
CA THR A 73 21.50 20.01 -13.27
C THR A 73 20.57 19.60 -12.14
N LEU A 74 19.39 19.03 -12.47
CA LEU A 74 18.46 18.48 -11.47
C LEU A 74 18.99 17.23 -10.78
N ALA A 75 19.88 16.47 -11.42
CA ALA A 75 20.52 15.32 -10.77
C ALA A 75 21.34 15.72 -9.53
N TYR A 76 21.79 16.97 -9.48
CA TYR A 76 22.57 17.56 -8.37
C TYR A 76 21.74 18.47 -7.46
N ALA A 77 20.47 18.70 -7.78
CA ALA A 77 19.60 19.57 -6.99
C ALA A 77 19.46 19.02 -5.57
N ARG A 78 19.53 19.94 -4.58
CA ARG A 78 19.39 19.63 -3.16
C ARG A 78 18.02 20.11 -2.68
N GLY A 79 17.32 19.27 -1.93
CA GLY A 79 16.07 19.64 -1.29
C GLY A 79 16.31 20.51 -0.05
N ASP A 80 15.23 20.93 0.62
CA ASP A 80 15.27 21.71 1.86
C ASP A 80 16.04 21.00 3.01
N ASP A 81 16.23 19.68 2.90
CA ASP A 81 17.00 18.83 3.79
C ASP A 81 18.50 18.71 3.43
N ASN A 82 18.97 19.49 2.46
CA ASN A 82 20.33 19.43 1.91
C ASN A 82 20.70 18.08 1.25
N LEU A 83 19.74 17.18 1.01
CA LEU A 83 19.99 15.91 0.33
C LEU A 83 19.79 16.06 -1.18
N THR A 84 20.75 15.53 -1.94
CA THR A 84 20.63 15.42 -3.41
C THR A 84 19.55 14.39 -3.74
N GLY A 85 18.69 14.63 -4.75
CA GLY A 85 17.58 13.73 -5.09
C GLY A 85 17.99 12.29 -5.42
N THR A 86 19.20 12.08 -5.94
CA THR A 86 19.83 10.74 -6.08
C THR A 86 20.15 10.10 -4.73
N LEU A 87 20.62 10.87 -3.75
CA LEU A 87 20.93 10.40 -2.40
C LEU A 87 19.65 9.99 -1.64
N THR A 88 18.52 10.66 -1.90
CA THR A 88 17.22 10.31 -1.32
C THR A 88 16.70 8.98 -1.87
N THR A 89 16.80 8.75 -3.20
CA THR A 89 16.44 7.45 -3.80
C THR A 89 17.38 6.33 -3.33
N PHE A 90 18.68 6.59 -3.22
CA PHE A 90 19.63 5.63 -2.66
C PHE A 90 19.36 5.34 -1.17
N LYS A 91 18.98 6.33 -0.36
CA LYS A 91 18.57 6.11 1.04
C LYS A 91 17.30 5.28 1.15
N THR A 92 16.32 5.46 0.26
CA THR A 92 15.10 4.62 0.24
C THR A 92 15.42 3.18 -0.13
N LEU A 93 16.27 2.96 -1.14
CA LEU A 93 16.80 1.65 -1.51
C LEU A 93 17.54 1.00 -0.32
N GLU A 94 18.44 1.73 0.31
CA GLU A 94 19.19 1.29 1.49
C GLU A 94 18.27 0.98 2.67
N ARG A 95 17.24 1.79 2.90
CA ARG A 95 16.36 1.64 4.05
C ARG A 95 15.45 0.42 3.94
N SER A 96 14.84 0.21 2.77
CA SER A 96 13.69 -0.68 2.61
C SER A 96 13.92 -1.89 1.70
N TYR A 97 14.87 -1.85 0.77
CA TYR A 97 14.99 -2.86 -0.29
C TYR A 97 16.28 -3.68 -0.23
N LEU A 98 17.40 -3.07 0.17
CA LEU A 98 18.69 -3.76 0.25
C LEU A 98 18.75 -4.66 1.50
N LEU A 99 19.30 -5.86 1.31
CA LEU A 99 19.48 -6.83 2.37
C LEU A 99 20.46 -6.34 3.44
N LYS A 100 20.04 -6.47 4.70
CA LYS A 100 20.79 -6.06 5.88
C LYS A 100 21.11 -7.25 6.75
N VAL A 101 22.37 -7.36 7.16
CA VAL A 101 22.81 -8.34 8.15
C VAL A 101 23.32 -7.54 9.34
N GLN A 102 22.75 -7.80 10.53
CA GLN A 102 23.09 -7.08 11.77
C GLN A 102 22.99 -5.55 11.63
N GLY A 103 21.98 -5.06 10.89
CA GLY A 103 21.75 -3.63 10.69
C GLY A 103 22.66 -2.95 9.66
N LYS A 104 23.66 -3.65 9.12
CA LYS A 104 24.54 -3.14 8.06
C LYS A 104 24.06 -3.63 6.70
N VAL A 105 24.05 -2.72 5.72
CA VAL A 105 23.69 -3.04 4.33
C VAL A 105 24.84 -3.80 3.70
N VAL A 106 24.56 -5.04 3.28
CA VAL A 106 25.55 -5.94 2.67
C VAL A 106 25.32 -6.12 1.16
N GLU A 107 24.12 -5.77 0.69
CA GLU A 107 23.71 -5.92 -0.70
C GLU A 107 24.00 -4.66 -1.52
N ARG A 108 24.54 -4.81 -2.73
CA ARG A 108 24.64 -3.72 -3.71
C ARG A 108 23.38 -3.72 -4.58
N PRO A 109 22.94 -2.56 -5.13
CA PRO A 109 21.76 -2.49 -6.00
C PRO A 109 21.79 -3.50 -7.18
N GLN A 110 22.97 -3.73 -7.76
CA GLN A 110 23.19 -4.71 -8.83
C GLN A 110 22.86 -6.15 -8.38
N HIS A 111 23.24 -6.51 -7.15
CA HIS A 111 22.95 -7.83 -6.57
C HIS A 111 21.48 -7.98 -6.21
N MET A 112 20.82 -6.90 -5.78
CA MET A 112 19.37 -6.91 -5.54
C MET A 112 18.59 -7.23 -6.82
N LEU A 113 18.94 -6.59 -7.94
CA LEU A 113 18.33 -6.88 -9.25
C LEU A 113 18.61 -8.32 -9.70
N MET A 114 19.82 -8.82 -9.50
CA MET A 114 20.17 -10.21 -9.81
C MET A 114 19.38 -11.21 -8.94
N ARG A 115 19.18 -10.92 -7.65
CA ARG A 115 18.36 -11.73 -6.74
C ARG A 115 16.89 -11.76 -7.18
N VAL A 116 16.34 -10.63 -7.58
CA VAL A 116 14.96 -10.55 -8.10
C VAL A 116 14.84 -11.35 -9.40
N ALA A 117 15.78 -11.21 -10.34
CA ALA A 117 15.78 -11.97 -11.59
C ALA A 117 15.86 -13.49 -11.37
N VAL A 118 16.74 -13.93 -10.46
CA VAL A 118 16.85 -15.34 -10.06
C VAL A 118 15.60 -15.82 -9.33
N GLY A 119 15.01 -14.98 -8.47
CA GLY A 119 13.77 -15.28 -7.76
C GLY A 119 12.61 -15.52 -8.72
N ILE A 120 12.40 -14.62 -9.68
CA ILE A 120 11.34 -14.77 -10.70
C ILE A 120 11.53 -16.03 -11.55
N HIS A 121 12.78 -16.45 -11.78
CA HIS A 121 13.08 -17.64 -12.58
C HIS A 121 12.97 -18.96 -11.80
N LYS A 122 13.11 -18.94 -10.47
CA LYS A 122 12.96 -20.14 -9.65
C LYS A 122 11.48 -20.43 -9.40
N GLU A 123 11.09 -21.70 -9.57
CA GLU A 123 9.71 -22.16 -9.29
C GLU A 123 9.38 -22.18 -7.79
N ASP A 124 10.39 -22.25 -6.92
CA ASP A 124 10.23 -22.23 -5.46
C ASP A 124 10.56 -20.84 -4.88
N ILE A 125 9.54 -20.00 -4.73
CA ILE A 125 9.62 -18.75 -3.99
C ILE A 125 8.80 -18.89 -2.70
N ASP A 126 9.48 -18.94 -1.55
CA ASP A 126 8.84 -19.10 -0.22
C ASP A 126 8.01 -17.88 0.22
N SER A 127 8.13 -16.75 -0.48
CA SER A 127 7.50 -15.47 -0.13
C SER A 127 6.51 -14.99 -1.19
N ALA A 128 5.28 -14.67 -0.79
CA ALA A 128 4.26 -14.12 -1.67
C ALA A 128 4.73 -12.82 -2.34
N LEU A 129 4.84 -12.82 -3.67
CA LEU A 129 5.16 -11.62 -4.47
C LEU A 129 3.96 -10.67 -4.62
N SER A 130 2.74 -11.20 -4.46
CA SER A 130 1.51 -10.43 -4.51
C SER A 130 1.20 -9.84 -3.14
N SER A 131 1.05 -8.51 -3.09
CA SER A 131 0.65 -7.78 -1.88
C SER A 131 -0.84 -7.44 -1.85
N CYS A 132 -1.61 -7.71 -2.90
CA CYS A 132 -3.02 -7.33 -2.99
C CYS A 132 -3.88 -8.53 -3.38
N PHE A 133 -4.94 -8.77 -2.62
CA PHE A 133 -5.83 -9.91 -2.81
C PHE A 133 -7.29 -9.45 -2.82
N LEU A 134 -8.09 -10.07 -3.67
CA LEU A 134 -9.54 -9.90 -3.72
C LEU A 134 -10.18 -11.20 -3.26
N VAL A 135 -10.97 -11.12 -2.19
CA VAL A 135 -11.70 -12.26 -1.61
C VAL A 135 -13.19 -12.01 -1.78
N CYS A 136 -13.93 -13.00 -2.26
CA CYS A 136 -15.39 -12.93 -2.35
C CYS A 136 -16.02 -13.63 -1.16
N MET A 137 -17.10 -13.05 -0.62
CA MET A 137 -17.91 -13.71 0.39
C MET A 137 -18.48 -15.01 -0.17
N LYS A 138 -18.16 -16.15 0.48
CA LYS A 138 -18.53 -17.49 0.01
C LYS A 138 -20.05 -17.66 -0.05
N ASP A 139 -20.73 -17.41 1.08
CA ASP A 139 -22.17 -17.59 1.20
C ASP A 139 -22.83 -16.55 2.13
N ASP A 140 -24.14 -16.35 1.95
CA ASP A 140 -25.00 -15.53 2.81
C ASP A 140 -25.54 -16.31 4.01
N ASN A 141 -24.61 -16.93 4.74
CA ASN A 141 -24.86 -17.62 5.99
C ASN A 141 -23.68 -17.38 6.96
N ILE A 142 -23.84 -17.74 8.23
CA ILE A 142 -22.83 -17.48 9.27
C ILE A 142 -21.51 -18.23 8.96
N GLU A 143 -21.59 -19.45 8.44
CA GLU A 143 -20.44 -20.29 8.12
C GLU A 143 -19.60 -19.68 6.98
N GLY A 144 -20.23 -19.31 5.86
CA GLY A 144 -19.57 -18.65 4.74
C GLY A 144 -18.94 -17.31 5.12
N ILE A 145 -19.56 -16.56 6.04
CA ILE A 145 -18.97 -15.32 6.60
C ILE A 145 -17.69 -15.65 7.38
N TYR A 146 -17.73 -16.65 8.27
CA TYR A 146 -16.56 -17.04 9.06
C TYR A 146 -15.44 -17.63 8.21
N ASP A 147 -15.76 -18.42 7.19
CA ASP A 147 -14.77 -18.98 6.27
C ASP A 147 -14.05 -17.90 5.47
N THR A 148 -14.80 -16.91 4.99
CA THR A 148 -14.24 -15.75 4.28
C THR A 148 -13.31 -14.96 5.20
N LEU A 149 -13.68 -14.80 6.48
CA LEU A 149 -12.83 -14.12 7.47
C LEU A 149 -11.57 -14.92 7.82
N LYS A 150 -11.68 -16.25 7.92
CA LYS A 150 -10.52 -17.13 8.12
C LYS A 150 -9.52 -16.94 6.99
N GLU A 151 -9.99 -16.96 5.75
CA GLU A 151 -9.15 -16.74 4.56
C GLU A 151 -8.51 -15.35 4.57
N CYS A 152 -9.27 -14.31 4.92
CA CYS A 152 -8.74 -12.96 5.11
C CYS A 152 -7.66 -12.90 6.21
N ALA A 153 -7.82 -13.63 7.31
CA ALA A 153 -6.83 -13.66 8.39
C ALA A 153 -5.52 -14.33 7.95
N ILE A 154 -5.61 -15.41 7.16
CA ILE A 154 -4.45 -16.10 6.58
C ILE A 154 -3.71 -15.17 5.61
N ILE A 155 -4.44 -14.51 4.70
CA ILE A 155 -3.85 -13.57 3.73
C ILE A 155 -3.23 -12.35 4.43
N SER A 156 -3.85 -11.87 5.52
CA SER A 156 -3.35 -10.72 6.27
C SER A 156 -2.00 -11.02 6.93
N LYS A 157 -1.71 -12.29 7.28
CA LYS A 157 -0.42 -12.70 7.83
C LYS A 157 0.70 -12.58 6.79
N SER A 158 0.44 -12.95 5.53
CA SER A 158 1.42 -12.80 4.44
C SER A 158 1.60 -11.35 3.98
N THR A 159 1.17 -10.36 4.79
CA THR A 159 1.31 -8.92 4.53
C THR A 159 0.65 -8.51 3.21
N GLY A 160 -0.57 -9.02 2.97
CA GLY A 160 -1.42 -8.61 1.86
C GLY A 160 -2.46 -7.56 2.27
N GLY A 161 -2.63 -6.52 1.45
CA GLY A 161 -3.85 -5.74 1.39
C GLY A 161 -4.99 -6.59 0.84
N ILE A 162 -6.15 -6.53 1.49
CA ILE A 162 -7.30 -7.39 1.18
C ILE A 162 -8.50 -6.51 0.81
N GLY A 163 -9.08 -6.76 -0.36
CA GLY A 163 -10.40 -6.28 -0.71
C GLY A 163 -11.42 -7.41 -0.59
N VAL A 164 -12.51 -7.17 0.14
CA VAL A 164 -13.58 -8.18 0.30
C VAL A 164 -14.82 -7.74 -0.47
N SER A 165 -15.28 -8.58 -1.39
CA SER A 165 -16.55 -8.41 -2.09
C SER A 165 -17.70 -8.97 -1.24
N VAL A 166 -18.64 -8.10 -0.88
CA VAL A 166 -19.75 -8.41 0.04
C VAL A 166 -21.12 -8.38 -0.65
N HIS A 167 -21.15 -8.38 -1.98
CA HIS A 167 -22.38 -8.27 -2.77
C HIS A 167 -23.40 -9.38 -2.47
N ASN A 168 -22.92 -10.55 -2.04
CA ASN A 168 -23.76 -11.71 -1.78
C ASN A 168 -24.49 -11.65 -0.43
N ILE A 169 -24.10 -10.75 0.50
CA ILE A 169 -24.73 -10.68 1.82
C ILE A 169 -26.02 -9.86 1.77
N ARG A 170 -27.07 -10.40 2.41
CA ARG A 170 -28.38 -9.74 2.49
C ARG A 170 -28.33 -8.37 3.20
N ALA A 171 -29.19 -7.46 2.76
CA ALA A 171 -29.32 -6.13 3.34
C ALA A 171 -29.94 -6.15 4.75
N THR A 172 -29.83 -5.03 5.46
CA THR A 172 -30.53 -4.83 6.74
C THR A 172 -32.04 -4.94 6.55
N GLY A 173 -32.73 -5.66 7.44
CA GLY A 173 -34.16 -5.92 7.37
C GLY A 173 -34.56 -7.14 6.54
N SER A 174 -33.65 -7.75 5.78
CA SER A 174 -33.94 -8.98 5.03
C SER A 174 -34.25 -10.15 5.97
N TYR A 175 -35.22 -10.98 5.60
CA TYR A 175 -35.67 -12.10 6.42
C TYR A 175 -34.60 -13.20 6.55
N ILE A 176 -34.45 -13.78 7.75
CA ILE A 176 -33.57 -14.90 8.05
C ILE A 176 -34.39 -16.17 8.28
N ARG A 177 -34.30 -17.10 7.33
CA ARG A 177 -35.01 -18.40 7.38
C ARG A 177 -34.68 -19.22 8.63
N CYS A 178 -33.44 -19.16 9.12
CA CYS A 178 -32.97 -20.02 10.20
C CYS A 178 -33.40 -19.55 11.60
N THR A 179 -33.40 -18.24 11.85
CA THR A 179 -33.74 -17.65 13.17
C THR A 179 -35.11 -16.99 13.22
N ASN A 180 -35.86 -17.02 12.11
CA ASN A 180 -37.15 -16.35 11.95
C ASN A 180 -37.10 -14.83 12.26
N GLY A 181 -35.90 -14.24 12.19
CA GLY A 181 -35.63 -12.84 12.49
C GLY A 181 -35.29 -12.03 11.25
N THR A 182 -34.86 -10.78 11.48
CA THR A 182 -34.41 -9.85 10.44
C THR A 182 -32.88 -9.70 10.47
N SER A 183 -32.30 -9.46 9.30
CA SER A 183 -30.87 -9.21 9.15
C SER A 183 -30.47 -7.84 9.68
N ASN A 184 -29.33 -7.78 10.37
CA ASN A 184 -28.71 -6.52 10.77
C ASN A 184 -27.83 -5.89 9.67
N GLY A 185 -27.74 -6.54 8.50
CA GLY A 185 -26.95 -6.12 7.34
C GLY A 185 -25.44 -6.32 7.50
N THR A 186 -24.71 -6.12 6.41
CA THR A 186 -23.26 -6.29 6.30
C THR A 186 -22.47 -5.50 7.35
N LEU A 187 -22.77 -4.21 7.50
CA LEU A 187 -22.00 -3.31 8.37
C LEU A 187 -22.01 -3.77 9.83
N THR A 188 -23.18 -4.20 10.33
CA THR A 188 -23.32 -4.63 11.72
C THR A 188 -22.58 -5.94 11.95
N THR A 189 -22.59 -6.85 10.98
CA THR A 189 -21.83 -8.10 11.05
C THR A 189 -20.34 -7.81 11.20
N PHE A 190 -19.74 -6.99 10.33
CA PHE A 190 -18.31 -6.64 10.43
C PHE A 190 -17.97 -5.91 11.73
N LYS A 191 -18.80 -4.95 12.18
CA LYS A 191 -18.59 -4.27 13.47
C LYS A 191 -18.69 -5.21 14.66
N THR A 192 -19.56 -6.22 14.59
CA THR A 192 -19.71 -7.21 15.66
C THR A 192 -18.47 -8.08 15.75
N LEU A 193 -17.96 -8.55 14.60
CA LEU A 193 -16.72 -9.32 14.51
C LEU A 193 -15.51 -8.53 15.03
N GLU A 194 -15.39 -7.26 14.63
CA GLU A 194 -14.35 -6.36 15.12
C GLU A 194 -14.45 -6.18 16.65
N ARG A 195 -15.68 -6.10 17.19
CA ARG A 195 -15.92 -5.96 18.64
C ARG A 195 -15.66 -7.25 19.41
N SER A 196 -15.94 -8.41 18.84
CA SER A 196 -15.85 -9.70 19.54
C SER A 196 -14.45 -10.28 19.56
N TYR A 197 -13.68 -10.10 18.48
CA TYR A 197 -12.39 -10.80 18.32
C TYR A 197 -11.15 -9.94 18.60
N LEU A 198 -11.23 -8.62 18.37
CA LEU A 198 -10.05 -7.76 18.45
C LEU A 198 -9.99 -6.99 19.78
N LEU A 199 -8.81 -7.01 20.39
CA LEU A 199 -8.55 -6.30 21.63
C LEU A 199 -8.60 -4.79 21.41
N LYS A 200 -9.35 -4.12 22.28
CA LYS A 200 -9.52 -2.66 22.29
C LYS A 200 -8.81 -2.06 23.48
N VAL A 201 -8.03 -1.03 23.23
CA VAL A 201 -7.43 -0.19 24.26
C VAL A 201 -8.05 1.19 24.11
N GLN A 202 -8.68 1.69 25.18
CA GLN A 202 -9.37 3.00 25.19
C GLN A 202 -10.40 3.16 24.05
N GLY A 203 -11.16 2.09 23.75
CA GLY A 203 -12.19 2.10 22.71
C GLY A 203 -11.68 2.02 21.27
N LYS A 204 -10.37 2.10 21.04
CA LYS A 204 -9.74 1.95 19.73
C LYS A 204 -9.25 0.52 19.53
N VAL A 205 -9.52 -0.06 18.36
CA VAL A 205 -8.95 -1.36 17.98
C VAL A 205 -7.47 -1.18 17.68
N VAL A 206 -6.65 -1.88 18.45
CA VAL A 206 -5.18 -1.89 18.31
C VAL A 206 -4.67 -3.24 17.80
N GLU A 207 -5.49 -4.29 17.91
CA GLU A 207 -5.13 -5.64 17.51
C GLU A 207 -5.45 -5.89 16.03
N ARG A 208 -4.52 -6.51 15.31
CA ARG A 208 -4.77 -7.09 13.97
C ARG A 208 -5.13 -8.58 14.14
N PRO A 209 -5.86 -9.21 13.22
CA PRO A 209 -6.19 -10.64 13.32
C PRO A 209 -4.98 -11.55 13.59
N GLN A 210 -3.82 -11.25 12.99
CA GLN A 210 -2.57 -11.99 13.26
C GLN A 210 -2.09 -11.87 14.72
N HIS A 211 -2.29 -10.72 15.38
CA HIS A 211 -1.92 -10.51 16.78
C HIS A 211 -2.85 -11.28 17.71
N MET A 212 -4.13 -11.40 17.34
CA MET A 212 -5.11 -12.21 18.07
C MET A 212 -4.68 -13.68 18.09
N LEU A 213 -4.27 -14.25 16.95
CA LEU A 213 -3.75 -15.62 16.88
C LEU A 213 -2.48 -15.81 17.73
N MET A 214 -1.56 -14.84 17.69
CA MET A 214 -0.35 -14.87 18.51
C MET A 214 -0.69 -14.83 20.01
N ARG A 215 -1.63 -13.99 20.42
CA ARG A 215 -2.10 -13.90 21.81
C ARG A 215 -2.72 -15.21 22.29
N VAL A 216 -3.50 -15.89 21.44
CA VAL A 216 -4.07 -17.21 21.77
C VAL A 216 -2.95 -18.25 21.93
N ALA A 217 -2.00 -18.30 21.01
CA ALA A 217 -0.88 -19.24 21.09
C ALA A 217 -0.02 -19.03 22.36
N VAL A 218 0.31 -17.77 22.68
CA VAL A 218 1.01 -17.43 23.93
C VAL A 218 0.16 -17.73 25.15
N GLY A 219 -1.16 -17.53 25.10
CA GLY A 219 -2.07 -17.89 26.20
C GLY A 219 -2.11 -19.38 26.51
N ILE A 220 -1.98 -20.24 25.49
CA ILE A 220 -1.96 -21.70 25.63
C ILE A 220 -0.62 -22.18 26.22
N HIS A 221 0.50 -21.67 25.72
CA HIS A 221 1.85 -22.18 26.06
C HIS A 221 2.60 -21.37 27.13
N LYS A 222 2.11 -20.17 27.46
CA LYS A 222 2.63 -19.26 28.50
C LYS A 222 4.13 -18.98 28.35
N GLU A 223 4.94 -19.67 29.14
CA GLU A 223 6.40 -19.47 29.22
C GLU A 223 7.15 -20.24 28.13
N ASP A 224 6.52 -21.24 27.50
CA ASP A 224 7.11 -22.01 26.40
C ASP A 224 6.91 -21.29 25.07
N ILE A 225 7.91 -20.47 24.71
CA ILE A 225 7.91 -19.65 23.50
C ILE A 225 8.01 -20.52 22.25
N ASP A 226 8.81 -21.58 22.27
CA ASP A 226 9.05 -22.43 21.10
C ASP A 226 7.77 -23.17 20.69
N SER A 227 7.04 -23.72 21.68
CA SER A 227 5.73 -24.32 21.42
C SER A 227 4.68 -23.29 21.02
N ALA A 228 4.70 -22.08 21.59
CA ALA A 228 3.81 -21.00 21.18
C ALA A 228 3.99 -20.64 19.69
N VAL A 229 5.24 -20.51 19.24
CA VAL A 229 5.57 -20.23 17.84
C VAL A 229 5.08 -21.38 16.94
N LYS A 230 5.34 -22.63 17.34
CA LYS A 230 4.88 -23.81 16.58
C LYS A 230 3.35 -23.83 16.44
N THR A 231 2.62 -23.61 17.53
CA THR A 231 1.15 -23.57 17.53
C THR A 231 0.62 -22.42 16.71
N TYR A 232 1.24 -21.24 16.78
CA TYR A 232 0.91 -20.11 15.92
C TYR A 232 1.07 -20.45 14.43
N HIS A 233 2.15 -21.15 14.06
CA HIS A 233 2.33 -21.60 12.69
C HIS A 233 1.25 -22.61 12.26
N LEU A 234 0.90 -23.58 13.13
CA LEU A 234 -0.11 -24.60 12.85
C LEU A 234 -1.53 -24.03 12.73
N MET A 235 -1.93 -23.12 13.63
CA MET A 235 -3.25 -22.47 13.57
C MET A 235 -3.44 -21.56 12.34
N SER A 236 -2.32 -21.21 11.72
CA SER A 236 -2.27 -20.27 10.61
C SER A 236 -2.00 -20.95 9.25
N GLN A 237 -1.88 -22.27 9.22
CA GLN A 237 -1.83 -23.06 7.99
C GLN A 237 -3.25 -23.28 7.42
#